data_AF-A0A498IXG6-F1
#
_entry.id   AF-A0A498IXG6-F1
#
_cell.length_a   1.000
_cell.length_b   1.000
_cell.length_c   1.000
_cell.angle_alpha   90.00
_cell.angle_beta   90.00
_cell.angle_gamma   90.00
#
_symmetry.space_group_name_H-M   'P 1'
#
loop_
_entity.id
_entity.type
_entity.pdbx_description
1 polymer ?
#
loop_
_entity_poly.entity_id
_entity_poly.type
_entity_poly.pdbx_seq_one_letter_code
_entity_poly.pdbx_strand_id
1 'polypeptide(L)'
;MEDKGKGSERWNGALGNLTEMAFNLESLQKLLLKKAVFVEEETFAKASLCSEQARTIKVLEQRVETLERELDAAITAAARARAEKRQAEAAEKAAELHAQEVTKELENTSKVFELHMEELRAKQEEIAKRDKEIKLLETIIQTLGGKESSSH
;
A
#
# COMPACT_ATOMS: atom_id res chain seq x y z
N MET A 1 -30.77 -9.08 100.96
CA MET A 1 -29.86 -7.92 100.83
C MET A 1 -28.62 -8.36 100.04
N GLU A 2 -28.74 -8.65 98.75
CA GLU A 2 -27.62 -9.19 97.94
C GLU A 2 -27.36 -8.42 96.63
N ASP A 3 -28.20 -7.43 96.31
CA ASP A 3 -28.17 -6.75 95.00
C ASP A 3 -27.32 -5.47 94.97
N LYS A 4 -26.93 -4.93 96.14
CA LYS A 4 -26.11 -3.71 96.23
C LYS A 4 -24.61 -3.93 95.95
N GLY A 5 -24.10 -5.15 96.10
CA GLY A 5 -22.69 -5.48 95.87
C GLY A 5 -22.32 -5.68 94.40
N LYS A 6 -23.17 -6.40 93.65
CA LYS A 6 -22.93 -6.72 92.22
C LYS A 6 -22.91 -5.49 91.31
N GLY A 7 -23.74 -4.48 91.59
CA GLY A 7 -23.74 -3.22 90.85
C GLY A 7 -22.45 -2.41 91.06
N SER A 8 -21.92 -2.42 92.29
CA SER A 8 -20.66 -1.75 92.63
C SER A 8 -19.45 -2.41 91.96
N GLU A 9 -19.41 -3.73 91.90
CA GLU A 9 -18.33 -4.48 91.23
C GLU A 9 -18.33 -4.25 89.72
N ARG A 10 -19.52 -4.26 89.09
CA ARG A 10 -19.65 -3.95 87.64
C ARG A 10 -19.24 -2.51 87.32
N TRP A 11 -19.63 -1.55 88.16
CA TRP A 11 -19.23 -0.15 88.00
C TRP A 11 -17.71 0.04 88.18
N ASN A 12 -17.12 -0.61 89.19
CA ASN A 12 -15.68 -0.58 89.41
C ASN A 12 -14.90 -1.24 88.27
N GLY A 13 -15.40 -2.34 87.72
CA GLY A 13 -14.82 -2.99 86.53
C GLY A 13 -14.90 -2.09 85.29
N ALA A 14 -16.04 -1.43 85.06
CA ALA A 14 -16.19 -0.46 83.97
C ALA A 14 -15.25 0.74 84.13
N LEU A 15 -15.07 1.24 85.35
CA LEU A 15 -14.14 2.32 85.67
C LEU A 15 -12.68 1.91 85.45
N GLY A 16 -12.32 0.67 85.82
CA GLY A 16 -11.02 0.08 85.52
C GLY A 16 -10.75 0.04 84.02
N ASN A 17 -11.69 -0.48 83.24
CA ASN A 17 -11.59 -0.54 81.78
C ASN A 17 -11.42 0.85 81.14
N LEU A 18 -12.17 1.86 81.61
CA LEU A 18 -12.03 3.23 81.11
C LEU A 18 -10.65 3.82 81.45
N THR A 19 -10.13 3.53 82.64
CA THR A 19 -8.81 3.98 83.08
C THR A 19 -7.70 3.34 82.23
N GLU A 20 -7.79 2.03 81.97
CA GLU A 20 -6.86 1.34 81.09
C GLU A 20 -6.94 1.85 79.65
N MET A 21 -8.15 2.13 79.14
CA MET A 21 -8.33 2.69 77.81
C MET A 21 -7.72 4.10 77.70
N ALA A 22 -7.87 4.93 78.73
CA ALA A 22 -7.23 6.24 78.80
C ALA A 22 -5.70 6.13 78.77
N PHE A 23 -5.13 5.19 79.53
CA PHE A 23 -3.68 4.94 79.52
C PHE A 23 -3.19 4.44 78.16
N ASN A 24 -3.94 3.53 77.52
CA ASN A 24 -3.61 3.03 76.19
C ASN A 24 -3.66 4.14 75.12
N LEU A 25 -4.66 5.03 75.19
CA LEU A 25 -4.77 6.20 74.30
C LEU A 25 -3.61 7.17 74.50
N GLU A 26 -3.23 7.45 75.75
CA GLU A 26 -2.10 8.33 76.06
C GLU A 26 -0.77 7.73 75.56
N SER A 27 -0.58 6.42 75.73
CA SER A 27 0.59 5.70 75.22
C SER A 27 0.66 5.75 73.69
N LEU A 28 -0.47 5.54 73.02
CA LEU A 28 -0.57 5.63 71.56
C LEU A 28 -0.26 7.06 71.07
N GLN A 29 -0.80 8.08 71.74
CA GLN A 29 -0.52 9.48 71.42
C GLN A 29 0.98 9.79 71.54
N LYS A 30 1.62 9.39 72.64
CA LYS A 30 3.07 9.58 72.86
C LYS A 30 3.89 8.85 71.81
N LEU A 31 3.48 7.63 71.44
CA LEU A 31 4.15 6.85 70.40
C LEU A 31 4.04 7.54 69.03
N LEU A 32 2.84 8.01 68.67
CA LEU A 32 2.61 8.72 67.41
C LEU A 32 3.41 10.02 67.34
N LEU A 33 3.41 10.83 68.41
CA LEU A 33 4.21 12.07 68.43
C LEU A 33 5.73 11.82 68.31
N LYS A 34 6.21 10.68 68.80
CA LYS A 34 7.65 10.35 68.79
C LYS A 34 8.10 9.60 67.53
N LYS A 35 7.22 8.82 66.91
CA LYS A 35 7.57 7.89 65.81
C LYS A 35 6.84 8.15 64.50
N ALA A 36 5.83 9.02 64.46
CA ALA A 36 5.22 9.38 63.19
C ALA A 36 6.25 10.17 62.37
N VAL A 37 6.65 9.59 61.23
CA VAL A 37 7.38 10.30 60.19
C VAL A 37 6.33 10.94 59.30
N PHE A 38 6.08 12.23 59.49
CA PHE A 38 5.19 12.98 58.61
C PHE A 38 5.89 13.17 57.27
N VAL A 39 5.25 12.72 56.19
CA VAL A 39 5.73 13.00 54.85
C VAL A 39 5.41 14.47 54.57
N GLU A 40 6.44 15.26 54.26
CA GLU A 40 6.25 16.63 53.81
C GLU A 40 5.44 16.63 52.52
N GLU A 41 4.26 17.25 52.56
CA GLU A 41 3.27 17.22 51.48
C GLU A 41 3.86 17.72 50.16
N GLU A 42 4.68 18.77 50.21
CA GLU A 42 5.37 19.31 49.03
C GLU A 42 6.37 18.31 48.43
N THR A 43 7.11 17.59 49.28
CA THR A 43 8.07 16.57 48.83
C THR A 43 7.36 15.38 48.18
N PHE A 44 6.22 14.93 48.75
CA PHE A 44 5.39 13.90 48.13
C PHE A 44 4.80 14.37 46.79
N ALA A 45 4.24 15.57 46.74
CA ALA A 45 3.65 16.12 45.52
C ALA A 45 4.68 16.24 44.39
N LYS A 46 5.88 16.74 44.70
CA LYS A 46 7.00 16.80 43.74
C LYS A 46 7.42 15.41 43.26
N ALA A 47 7.55 14.44 44.17
CA ALA A 47 7.93 13.07 43.81
C ALA A 47 6.89 12.39 42.91
N SER A 48 5.60 12.56 43.23
CA SER A 48 4.49 12.06 42.42
C SER A 48 4.48 12.69 41.02
N LEU A 49 4.63 14.01 40.92
CA LEU A 49 4.71 14.71 39.64
C LEU A 49 5.90 14.25 38.80
N CYS A 50 7.09 14.15 39.40
CA CYS A 50 8.29 13.65 38.71
C CYS A 50 8.09 12.21 38.22
N SER A 51 7.41 11.35 38.99
CA SER A 51 7.11 9.98 38.58
C SER A 51 6.17 9.92 37.37
N GLU A 52 5.12 10.75 37.36
CA GLU A 52 4.18 10.85 36.24
C GLU A 52 4.86 11.41 34.99
N GLN A 53 5.69 12.43 35.14
CA GLN A 53 6.50 12.99 34.06
C GLN A 53 7.46 11.94 33.49
N ALA A 54 8.18 11.19 34.33
CA ALA A 54 9.08 10.12 33.89
C ALA A 54 8.35 9.02 33.10
N ARG A 55 7.14 8.64 33.54
CA ARG A 55 6.30 7.67 32.80
C ARG A 55 5.89 8.24 31.44
N THR A 56 5.51 9.51 31.39
CA THR A 56 5.09 10.18 30.15
C THR A 56 6.24 10.28 29.16
N ILE A 57 7.44 10.68 29.63
CA ILE A 57 8.66 10.73 28.81
C ILE A 57 8.94 9.38 28.18
N LYS A 58 8.91 8.29 28.96
CA LYS A 58 9.17 6.94 28.44
C LYS A 58 8.19 6.52 27.35
N VAL A 59 6.90 6.85 27.50
CA VAL A 59 5.89 6.56 26.47
C VAL A 59 6.14 7.37 25.21
N LEU A 60 6.54 8.64 25.35
CA LEU A 60 6.87 9.50 24.21
C LEU A 60 8.12 9.01 23.48
N GLU A 61 9.17 8.60 24.19
CA GLU A 61 10.39 8.01 23.60
C GLU A 61 10.07 6.78 22.76
N GLN A 62 9.25 5.86 23.29
CA GLN A 62 8.80 4.68 22.53
C GLN A 62 8.02 5.06 21.28
N ARG A 63 7.18 6.10 21.36
CA ARG A 63 6.43 6.59 20.20
C ARG A 63 7.36 7.18 19.14
N VAL A 64 8.36 7.97 19.55
CA VAL A 64 9.36 8.53 18.62
C VAL A 64 10.11 7.40 17.92
N GLU A 65 10.58 6.41 18.66
CA GLU A 65 11.32 5.27 18.09
C GLU A 65 10.46 4.47 17.09
N THR A 66 9.16 4.29 17.37
CA THR A 66 8.23 3.66 16.41
C THR A 66 8.06 4.49 15.15
N LEU A 67 7.86 5.80 15.30
CA LEU A 67 7.69 6.70 14.15
C LEU A 67 8.96 6.77 13.28
N GLU A 68 10.15 6.71 13.87
CA GLU A 68 11.41 6.65 13.13
C GLU A 68 11.50 5.37 12.28
N ARG A 69 11.16 4.21 12.85
CA ARG A 69 11.13 2.94 12.08
C ARG A 69 10.09 2.96 10.96
N GLU A 70 8.91 3.53 11.21
CA GLU A 70 7.86 3.68 10.20
C GLU A 70 8.31 4.62 9.07
N LEU A 71 9.01 5.70 9.40
CA LEU A 71 9.57 6.63 8.42
C LEU A 71 10.62 5.94 7.54
N ASP A 72 11.54 5.20 8.12
CA ASP A 72 12.56 4.45 7.36
C ASP A 72 11.93 3.39 6.44
N ALA A 73 10.89 2.70 6.92
CA ALA A 73 10.12 1.76 6.12
C ALA A 73 9.42 2.48 4.93
N ALA A 74 8.81 3.64 5.17
CA ALA A 74 8.16 4.44 4.15
C ALA A 74 9.15 4.99 3.11
N ILE A 75 10.33 5.45 3.52
CA ILE A 75 11.41 5.89 2.62
C ILE A 75 11.84 4.74 1.71
N THR A 76 12.06 3.56 2.30
CA THR A 76 12.46 2.37 1.55
C THR A 76 11.38 1.92 0.55
N ALA A 77 10.11 1.91 0.97
CA ALA A 77 9.00 1.59 0.10
C ALA A 77 8.87 2.60 -1.07
N ALA A 78 8.98 3.90 -0.78
CA ALA A 78 8.95 4.94 -1.80
C ALA A 78 10.12 4.83 -2.80
N ALA A 79 11.32 4.45 -2.33
CA ALA A 79 12.46 4.21 -3.20
C ALA A 79 12.21 3.02 -4.16
N ARG A 80 11.65 1.92 -3.66
CA ARG A 80 11.26 0.76 -4.49
C ARG A 80 10.20 1.15 -5.53
N ALA A 81 9.12 1.81 -5.11
CA ALA A 81 8.06 2.25 -6.01
C ALA A 81 8.58 3.17 -7.13
N ARG A 82 9.53 4.08 -6.82
CA ARG A 82 10.18 4.93 -7.84
C ARG A 82 11.09 4.14 -8.79
N ALA A 83 11.73 3.07 -8.33
CA ALA A 83 12.54 2.22 -9.18
C ALA A 83 11.67 1.39 -10.13
N GLU A 84 10.63 0.75 -9.60
CA GLU A 84 9.63 -0.01 -10.36
C GLU A 84 8.94 0.87 -11.41
N LYS A 85 8.51 2.07 -11.03
CA LYS A 85 7.93 3.05 -11.97
C LYS A 85 8.86 3.34 -13.15
N ARG A 86 10.14 3.64 -12.88
CA ARG A 86 11.13 3.91 -13.94
C ARG A 86 11.34 2.72 -14.86
N GLN A 87 11.34 1.50 -14.31
CA GLN A 87 11.46 0.28 -15.10
C GLN A 87 10.23 0.09 -16.00
N ALA A 88 9.03 0.30 -15.46
CA ALA A 88 7.79 0.21 -16.22
C ALA A 88 7.73 1.25 -17.35
N GLU A 89 8.08 2.51 -17.07
CA GLU A 89 8.14 3.58 -18.07
C GLU A 89 9.15 3.27 -19.19
N ALA A 90 10.31 2.71 -18.85
CA ALA A 90 11.30 2.30 -19.84
C ALA A 90 10.79 1.16 -20.74
N ALA A 91 10.08 0.18 -20.14
CA ALA A 91 9.48 -0.93 -20.88
C ALA A 91 8.34 -0.45 -21.80
N GLU A 92 7.49 0.46 -21.30
CA GLU A 92 6.41 1.08 -22.08
C GLU A 92 6.98 1.82 -23.29
N LYS A 93 7.99 2.67 -23.09
CA LYS A 93 8.63 3.40 -24.19
C LYS A 93 9.28 2.48 -25.23
N ALA A 94 9.89 1.38 -24.80
CA ALA A 94 10.45 0.39 -25.71
C ALA A 94 9.36 -0.33 -26.53
N ALA A 95 8.24 -0.69 -25.88
CA ALA A 95 7.09 -1.30 -26.55
C ALA A 95 6.43 -0.33 -27.54
N GLU A 96 6.29 0.95 -27.18
CA GLU A 96 5.76 1.99 -28.06
C GLU A 96 6.63 2.16 -29.31
N LEU A 97 7.96 2.25 -29.14
CA LEU A 97 8.89 2.38 -30.26
C LEU A 97 8.80 1.16 -31.20
N HIS A 98 8.75 -0.05 -30.65
CA HIS A 98 8.57 -1.27 -31.43
C HIS A 98 7.22 -1.27 -32.18
N ALA A 99 6.13 -0.82 -31.56
CA ALA A 99 4.84 -0.72 -32.23
C ALA A 99 4.86 0.28 -33.40
N GLN A 100 5.55 1.41 -33.24
CA GLN A 100 5.73 2.39 -34.33
C GLN A 100 6.54 1.80 -35.49
N GLU A 101 7.61 1.06 -35.19
CA GLU A 101 8.42 0.37 -36.22
C GLU A 101 7.60 -0.65 -37.00
N VAL A 102 6.89 -1.55 -36.32
CA VAL A 102 6.03 -2.56 -36.95
C VAL A 102 4.92 -1.90 -37.79
N THR A 103 4.33 -0.82 -37.29
CA THR A 103 3.31 -0.07 -38.05
C THR A 103 3.88 0.48 -39.35
N LYS A 104 5.07 1.08 -39.30
CA LYS A 104 5.75 1.61 -40.48
C LYS A 104 6.11 0.51 -41.47
N GLU A 105 6.57 -0.65 -40.99
CA GLU A 105 6.84 -1.80 -41.84
C GLU A 105 5.57 -2.30 -42.53
N LEU A 106 4.46 -2.44 -41.78
CA LEU A 106 3.16 -2.84 -42.33
C LEU A 106 2.66 -1.85 -43.39
N GLU A 107 2.76 -0.54 -43.15
CA GLU A 107 2.41 0.48 -44.14
C GLU A 107 3.25 0.37 -45.41
N ASN A 108 4.56 0.13 -45.29
CA ASN A 108 5.45 -0.06 -46.43
C ASN A 108 5.09 -1.33 -47.20
N THR A 109 4.84 -2.43 -46.49
CA THR A 109 4.40 -3.69 -47.10
C THR A 109 3.06 -3.53 -47.82
N SER A 110 2.11 -2.79 -47.24
CA SER A 110 0.82 -2.47 -47.89
C SER A 110 1.02 -1.73 -49.21
N LYS A 111 1.89 -0.72 -49.25
CA LYS A 111 2.22 0.02 -50.49
C LYS A 111 2.83 -0.88 -51.56
N VAL A 112 3.72 -1.81 -51.18
CA VAL A 112 4.28 -2.79 -52.12
C VAL A 112 3.18 -3.69 -52.69
N PHE A 113 2.25 -4.16 -51.85
CA PHE A 113 1.11 -4.94 -52.33
C PHE A 113 0.20 -4.16 -53.27
N GLU A 114 -0.06 -2.88 -53.00
CA GLU A 114 -0.82 -2.01 -53.91
C GLU A 114 -0.16 -1.91 -55.28
N LEU A 115 1.16 -1.67 -55.33
CA LEU A 115 1.92 -1.62 -56.58
C LEU A 115 1.87 -2.96 -57.34
N HIS A 116 2.02 -4.09 -56.65
CA HIS A 116 1.89 -5.40 -57.28
C HIS A 116 0.48 -5.62 -57.87
N MET A 117 -0.57 -5.15 -57.21
CA MET A 117 -1.94 -5.25 -57.72
C MET A 117 -2.18 -4.37 -58.95
N GLU A 118 -1.55 -3.21 -59.01
CA GLU A 118 -1.56 -2.35 -60.19
C GLU A 118 -0.81 -2.98 -61.37
N GLU A 119 0.37 -3.56 -61.12
CA GLU A 119 1.14 -4.26 -62.15
C GLU A 119 0.37 -5.47 -62.71
N LEU A 120 -0.26 -6.26 -61.84
CA LEU A 120 -1.12 -7.38 -62.25
C LEU A 120 -2.28 -6.91 -63.14
N ARG A 121 -2.93 -5.79 -62.80
CA ARG A 121 -3.98 -5.20 -63.65
C ARG A 121 -3.43 -4.78 -65.01
N ALA A 122 -2.30 -4.08 -65.06
CA ALA A 122 -1.68 -3.66 -66.31
C ALA A 122 -1.29 -4.87 -67.20
N LYS A 123 -0.75 -5.94 -66.59
CA LYS A 123 -0.45 -7.19 -67.31
C LYS A 123 -1.71 -7.86 -67.84
N GLN A 124 -2.79 -7.87 -67.06
CA GLN A 124 -4.07 -8.42 -67.50
C GLN A 124 -4.65 -7.67 -68.70
N GLU A 125 -4.51 -6.34 -68.75
CA GLU A 125 -4.90 -5.52 -69.91
C GLU A 125 -4.04 -5.82 -71.15
N GLU A 126 -2.73 -5.99 -70.97
CA GLU A 126 -1.83 -6.35 -72.07
C GLU A 126 -2.20 -7.72 -72.65
N ILE A 127 -2.44 -8.73 -71.80
CA ILE A 127 -2.92 -10.06 -72.23
C ILE A 127 -4.23 -9.92 -73.00
N ALA A 128 -5.20 -9.17 -72.48
CA ALA A 128 -6.49 -8.98 -73.14
C ALA A 128 -6.36 -8.30 -74.52
N LYS A 129 -5.37 -7.41 -74.70
CA LYS A 129 -5.06 -6.82 -76.01
C LYS A 129 -4.45 -7.85 -76.96
N ARG A 130 -3.46 -8.62 -76.51
CA ARG A 130 -2.83 -9.68 -77.30
C ARG A 130 -3.84 -10.75 -77.72
N ASP A 131 -4.76 -11.13 -76.84
CA ASP A 131 -5.84 -12.08 -77.15
C ASP A 131 -6.75 -11.58 -78.28
N LYS A 132 -7.06 -10.27 -78.32
CA LYS A 132 -7.83 -9.67 -79.42
C LYS A 132 -7.06 -9.69 -80.74
N GLU A 133 -5.77 -9.38 -80.70
CA GLU A 133 -4.89 -9.44 -81.87
C GLU A 133 -4.77 -10.87 -82.40
N ILE A 134 -4.60 -11.86 -81.53
CA ILE A 134 -4.57 -13.29 -81.88
C ILE A 134 -5.87 -13.70 -82.57
N LYS A 135 -7.03 -13.38 -81.99
CA LYS A 135 -8.34 -13.68 -82.60
C LYS A 135 -8.52 -13.04 -83.98
N LEU A 136 -8.03 -11.80 -84.15
CA LEU A 136 -8.06 -11.13 -85.45
C LEU A 136 -7.19 -11.88 -86.47
N LEU A 137 -5.97 -12.25 -86.09
CA LEU A 137 -5.06 -13.02 -86.94
C LEU A 137 -5.65 -14.39 -87.29
N GLU A 138 -6.26 -15.10 -86.34
CA GLU A 138 -6.98 -16.35 -86.58
C GLU A 138 -8.11 -16.18 -87.61
N THR A 139 -8.88 -15.09 -87.51
CA THR A 139 -9.96 -14.77 -88.46
C THR A 139 -9.42 -14.49 -89.86
N ILE A 140 -8.30 -13.75 -89.96
CA ILE A 140 -7.60 -13.49 -91.23
C ILE A 140 -7.08 -14.79 -91.84
N ILE A 141 -6.46 -15.67 -91.05
CA ILE A 141 -5.98 -16.97 -91.51
C ILE A 141 -7.15 -17.83 -92.00
N GLN A 142 -8.28 -17.88 -91.28
CA GLN A 142 -9.46 -18.62 -91.74
C GLN A 142 -10.02 -18.07 -93.05
N THR A 143 -10.03 -16.75 -93.24
CA THR A 143 -10.53 -16.12 -94.48
C THR A 143 -9.56 -16.24 -95.67
N LEU A 144 -8.25 -16.25 -95.43
CA LEU A 144 -7.23 -16.46 -96.48
C LEU A 144 -7.03 -17.96 -96.79
N GLY A 145 -6.96 -18.82 -95.77
CA GLY A 145 -6.87 -20.27 -95.91
C GLY A 145 -8.14 -20.91 -96.48
N GLY A 146 -9.31 -20.26 -96.32
CA GLY A 146 -10.55 -20.64 -97.01
C GLY A 146 -10.59 -20.27 -98.50
N LYS A 147 -9.63 -19.49 -99.02
CA LYS A 147 -9.53 -19.19 -100.45
C LYS A 147 -8.72 -20.21 -101.24
N GLU A 148 -7.90 -21.03 -100.59
CA GLU A 148 -7.13 -22.09 -101.27
C GLU A 148 -7.89 -23.42 -101.40
N SER A 149 -9.08 -23.55 -100.80
CA SER A 149 -9.94 -24.74 -100.94
C SER A 149 -11.07 -24.60 -101.97
N SER A 150 -11.04 -23.57 -102.85
CA SER A 150 -12.07 -23.39 -103.91
C SER A 150 -11.54 -23.41 -105.36
N SER A 151 -10.29 -23.83 -105.57
CA SER A 151 -9.75 -24.01 -106.93
C SER A 151 -9.14 -25.41 -107.09
N HIS A 152 -9.89 -26.22 -107.83
CA HIS A 152 -9.63 -27.59 -108.35
C HIS A 152 -9.98 -28.78 -107.45
#